data_AF-A0A947TP51-F1
#
_entry.id   AF-A0A947TP51-F1
#
_cell.length_a   1.000
_cell.length_b   1.000
_cell.length_c   1.000
_cell.angle_alpha   90.00
_cell.angle_beta   90.00
_cell.angle_gamma   90.00
#
_symmetry.space_group_name_H-M   'P 1'
#
loop_
_entity.id
_entity.type
_entity.pdbx_description
1 polymer ?
#
loop_
_entity_poly.entity_id
_entity_poly.type
_entity_poly.pdbx_seq_one_letter_code
_entity_poly.pdbx_strand_id
1 'polypeptide(L)'
;MSTDIQEIELLKQEYLSQIRGVFPLYRAALLFIAVVIIVAVQDSHFKSVTEGLLNLKLRLLTDLDKGFFAAITVGDVLVAVAILLGGTLLHRFERWLFFTVIKKRLKLDVIAKKMSEKSAQLKDNTIANYFALKRSETEAKSWSKKISSLSLRSESAVSLSLTFIYAGYFGNLIDYGVAFVFFLYAFFALSQSFIVFLKSYLPHATHMKGLLGLGGDITLP
;
A
#
# COMPACT_ATOMS: atom_id res chain seq x y z
N MET A 1 24.90 -19.87 -10.41
CA MET A 1 24.14 -18.60 -10.40
C MET A 1 23.12 -18.72 -9.30
N SER A 2 23.19 -17.82 -8.31
CA SER A 2 22.92 -18.14 -6.91
C SER A 2 21.44 -18.34 -6.56
N THR A 3 21.21 -19.39 -5.78
CA THR A 3 19.95 -19.79 -5.15
C THR A 3 19.32 -18.65 -4.33
N ASP A 4 20.14 -17.74 -3.78
CA ASP A 4 19.72 -16.52 -3.09
C ASP A 4 18.85 -15.59 -3.95
N ILE A 5 19.08 -15.54 -5.27
CA ILE A 5 18.31 -14.68 -6.18
C ILE A 5 16.88 -15.22 -6.36
N GLN A 6 16.71 -16.54 -6.35
CA GLN A 6 15.40 -17.18 -6.50
C GLN A 6 14.55 -17.04 -5.22
N GLU A 7 15.15 -17.20 -4.04
CA GLU A 7 14.45 -17.05 -2.76
C GLU A 7 13.89 -15.63 -2.54
N ILE A 8 14.66 -14.61 -2.92
CA ILE A 8 14.25 -13.21 -2.81
C ILE A 8 13.08 -12.90 -3.76
N GLU A 9 13.10 -13.46 -4.98
CA GLU A 9 12.02 -13.25 -5.93
C GLU A 9 10.73 -13.95 -5.48
N LEU A 10 10.83 -15.13 -4.86
CA LEU A 10 9.70 -15.82 -4.24
C LEU A 10 9.10 -15.02 -3.07
N LEU A 11 9.95 -14.47 -2.18
CA LEU A 11 9.49 -13.61 -1.08
C LEU A 11 8.80 -12.33 -1.59
N LYS A 12 9.33 -11.74 -2.66
CA LYS A 12 8.74 -10.58 -3.32
C LYS A 12 7.39 -10.92 -3.93
N GLN A 13 7.26 -12.06 -4.62
CA GLN A 13 5.99 -12.52 -5.18
C GLN A 13 4.95 -12.80 -4.10
N GLU A 14 5.35 -13.41 -2.99
CA GLU A 14 4.48 -13.68 -1.84
C GLU A 14 4.02 -12.38 -1.18
N TYR A 15 4.89 -11.39 -1.00
CA TYR A 15 4.47 -10.07 -0.50
C TYR A 15 3.48 -9.37 -1.46
N LEU A 16 3.76 -9.41 -2.77
CA LEU A 16 2.90 -8.82 -3.77
C LEU A 16 1.54 -9.53 -3.86
N SER A 17 1.49 -10.84 -3.63
CA SER A 17 0.22 -11.59 -3.59
C SER A 17 -0.66 -11.14 -2.42
N GLN A 18 -0.07 -10.81 -1.27
CA GLN A 18 -0.83 -10.28 -0.12
C GLN A 18 -1.40 -8.87 -0.35
N ILE A 19 -0.82 -8.10 -1.29
CA ILE A 19 -1.25 -6.73 -1.60
C ILE A 19 -2.25 -6.68 -2.76
N ARG A 20 -2.46 -7.79 -3.49
CA ARG A 20 -3.49 -7.92 -4.54
C ARG A 20 -4.89 -7.96 -3.92
N GLY A 21 -5.33 -6.81 -3.46
CA GLY A 21 -6.68 -6.53 -3.02
C GLY A 21 -7.00 -5.09 -3.32
N VAL A 22 -7.38 -4.78 -4.56
CA VAL A 22 -7.86 -3.44 -4.91
C VAL A 22 -9.35 -3.42 -4.66
N PHE A 23 -9.78 -2.62 -3.68
CA PHE A 23 -11.17 -2.22 -3.56
C PHE A 23 -11.44 -1.11 -4.59
N PRO A 24 -12.29 -1.33 -5.62
CA PRO A 24 -12.63 -0.29 -6.59
C PRO A 24 -13.25 0.94 -5.92
N LEU A 25 -14.00 0.73 -4.83
CA LEU A 25 -14.62 1.79 -4.04
C LEU A 25 -13.59 2.77 -3.44
N TYR A 26 -12.44 2.24 -3.02
CA TYR A 26 -11.39 3.04 -2.40
C TYR A 26 -10.71 3.97 -3.42
N ARG A 27 -10.46 3.46 -4.63
CA ARG A 27 -9.91 4.27 -5.73
C ARG A 27 -10.91 5.31 -6.22
N ALA A 28 -12.20 4.99 -6.22
CA ALA A 28 -13.25 5.95 -6.51
C ALA A 28 -13.31 7.09 -5.45
N ALA A 29 -13.16 6.76 -4.17
CA ALA A 29 -13.10 7.76 -3.10
C ALA A 29 -11.87 8.67 -3.23
N LEU A 30 -10.68 8.11 -3.54
CA LEU A 30 -9.49 8.90 -3.83
C LEU A 30 -9.68 9.83 -5.03
N LEU A 31 -10.31 9.33 -6.10
CA LEU A 31 -10.58 10.13 -7.30
C LEU A 31 -11.50 11.30 -6.97
N PHE A 32 -12.56 11.04 -6.21
CA PHE A 32 -13.46 12.08 -5.74
C PHE A 32 -12.71 13.16 -4.95
N ILE A 33 -11.87 12.77 -3.98
CA ILE A 33 -11.06 13.72 -3.20
C ILE A 33 -10.09 14.50 -4.10
N ALA A 34 -9.43 13.83 -5.05
CA ALA A 34 -8.50 14.47 -5.97
C ALA A 34 -9.20 15.51 -6.86
N VAL A 35 -10.37 15.17 -7.42
CA VAL A 35 -11.20 16.10 -8.20
C VAL A 35 -11.61 17.29 -7.34
N VAL A 36 -12.03 17.05 -6.09
CA VAL A 36 -12.43 18.12 -5.18
C VAL A 36 -11.28 19.12 -4.96
N ILE A 37 -10.09 18.61 -4.71
CA ILE A 37 -8.90 19.43 -4.47
C ILE A 37 -8.50 20.21 -5.74
N ILE A 38 -8.50 19.56 -6.90
CA ILE A 38 -8.10 20.19 -8.17
C ILE A 38 -9.04 21.34 -8.53
N VAL A 39 -10.35 21.11 -8.46
CA VAL A 39 -11.37 22.11 -8.79
C VAL A 39 -11.30 23.29 -7.81
N ALA A 40 -11.11 23.01 -6.51
CA ALA A 40 -10.96 24.06 -5.49
C ALA A 40 -9.74 24.97 -5.71
N VAL A 41 -8.70 24.48 -6.38
CA VAL A 41 -7.46 25.24 -6.62
C VAL A 41 -7.48 25.95 -7.98
N GLN A 42 -8.12 25.37 -8.98
CA GLN A 42 -8.26 26.01 -10.29
C GLN A 42 -9.28 27.15 -10.27
N ASP A 43 -10.31 27.06 -9.42
CA ASP A 43 -11.27 28.14 -9.25
C ASP A 43 -10.62 29.24 -8.39
N SER A 44 -10.11 30.26 -9.07
CA SER A 44 -9.26 31.38 -8.60
C SER A 44 -9.71 32.19 -7.37
N HIS A 45 -10.81 31.81 -6.71
CA HIS A 45 -11.29 32.43 -5.48
C HIS A 45 -10.54 31.97 -4.21
N PHE A 46 -9.82 30.84 -4.25
CA PHE A 46 -9.09 30.32 -3.08
C PHE A 46 -7.58 30.23 -3.35
N LYS A 47 -6.77 30.83 -2.46
CA LYS A 47 -5.29 30.81 -2.57
C LYS A 47 -4.66 29.50 -2.10
N SER A 48 -5.43 28.56 -1.55
CA SER A 48 -4.94 27.25 -1.08
C SER A 48 -6.05 26.20 -0.96
N VAL A 49 -5.66 24.92 -1.03
CA VAL A 49 -6.56 23.78 -0.76
C VAL A 49 -7.06 23.81 0.66
N THR A 50 -6.18 24.16 1.60
CA THR A 50 -6.51 24.27 3.02
C THR A 50 -7.55 25.36 3.25
N GLU A 51 -7.40 26.51 2.59
CA GLU A 51 -8.33 27.64 2.66
C GLU A 51 -9.65 27.34 1.94
N GLY A 52 -9.61 26.65 0.80
CA GLY A 52 -10.78 26.18 0.06
C GLY A 52 -11.60 25.13 0.83
N LEU A 53 -10.94 24.15 1.46
CA LEU A 53 -11.60 23.15 2.32
C LEU A 53 -12.18 23.76 3.60
N LEU A 54 -11.52 24.76 4.20
CA LEU A 54 -12.02 25.45 5.39
C LEU A 54 -13.21 26.36 5.10
N ASN A 55 -13.27 26.95 3.90
CA ASN A 55 -14.35 27.86 3.48
C ASN A 55 -15.44 27.18 2.63
N LEU A 56 -15.30 25.89 2.33
CA LEU A 56 -16.27 25.08 1.62
C LEU A 56 -17.55 24.94 2.46
N LYS A 57 -18.50 25.86 2.25
CA LYS A 57 -19.85 25.73 2.82
C LYS A 57 -20.51 24.50 2.18
N LEU A 58 -20.87 23.50 3.00
CA LEU A 58 -21.56 22.27 2.57
C LEU A 58 -22.77 22.49 1.65
N ARG A 59 -23.41 23.67 1.74
CA ARG A 59 -24.53 24.09 0.87
C ARG A 59 -24.15 24.18 -0.63
N LEU A 60 -22.89 24.46 -0.96
CA LEU A 60 -22.38 24.51 -2.33
C LEU A 60 -22.14 23.11 -2.93
N LEU A 61 -22.04 22.05 -2.12
CA LEU A 61 -21.90 20.68 -2.62
C LEU A 61 -23.22 20.10 -3.12
N THR A 62 -24.36 20.63 -2.66
CA THR A 62 -25.70 20.10 -2.94
C THR A 62 -26.47 20.85 -4.03
N ASP A 63 -25.95 21.99 -4.50
CA ASP A 63 -26.61 22.82 -5.53
C ASP A 63 -26.13 22.38 -6.93
N LEU A 64 -26.97 21.68 -7.69
CA LEU A 64 -26.57 21.05 -8.96
C LEU A 64 -26.41 22.06 -10.12
N ASP A 65 -27.08 23.22 -10.03
CA ASP A 65 -27.08 24.22 -11.11
C ASP A 65 -26.02 25.33 -10.94
N LYS A 66 -25.56 25.58 -9.70
CA LYS A 66 -24.56 26.63 -9.38
C LYS A 66 -23.48 26.18 -8.38
N GLY A 67 -23.51 24.93 -7.94
CA GLY A 67 -22.60 24.41 -6.93
C GLY A 67 -21.37 23.74 -7.49
N PHE A 68 -20.62 23.11 -6.60
CA PHE A 68 -19.30 22.53 -6.84
C PHE A 68 -19.25 21.59 -8.06
N PHE A 69 -20.30 20.76 -8.23
CA PHE A 69 -20.39 19.80 -9.34
C PHE A 69 -20.59 20.47 -10.71
N ALA A 70 -21.19 21.66 -10.75
CA ALA A 70 -21.38 22.42 -11.99
C ALA A 70 -20.07 23.08 -12.48
N ALA A 71 -19.12 23.31 -11.57
CA ALA A 71 -17.81 23.90 -11.86
C ALA A 71 -16.76 22.88 -12.34
N ILE A 72 -17.05 21.58 -12.24
CA ILE A 72 -16.11 20.52 -12.61
C ILE A 72 -16.00 20.45 -14.14
N THR A 73 -14.81 20.69 -14.68
CA THR A 73 -14.56 20.50 -16.11
C THR A 73 -14.07 19.08 -16.39
N VAL A 74 -14.23 18.62 -17.64
CA VAL A 74 -13.62 17.35 -18.10
C VAL A 74 -12.09 17.37 -17.93
N GLY A 75 -11.48 18.55 -18.06
CA GLY A 75 -10.04 18.76 -17.82
C GLY A 75 -9.65 18.40 -16.39
N ASP A 76 -10.42 18.83 -15.39
CA ASP A 76 -10.16 18.54 -13.97
C ASP A 76 -10.21 17.05 -13.66
N VAL A 77 -11.18 16.35 -14.26
CA VAL A 77 -11.30 14.90 -14.13
C VAL A 77 -10.10 14.20 -14.77
N LEU A 78 -9.65 14.64 -15.95
CA LEU A 78 -8.47 14.08 -16.61
C LEU A 78 -7.19 14.29 -15.78
N VAL A 79 -7.01 15.48 -15.21
CA VAL A 79 -5.88 15.77 -14.30
C VAL A 79 -5.96 14.90 -13.04
N ALA A 80 -7.13 14.73 -12.45
CA ALA A 80 -7.32 13.88 -11.28
C ALA A 80 -6.96 12.41 -11.58
N VAL A 81 -7.40 11.90 -12.73
CA VAL A 81 -7.04 10.56 -13.20
C VAL A 81 -5.53 10.44 -13.43
N ALA A 82 -4.91 11.43 -14.08
CA ALA A 82 -3.47 11.44 -14.30
C ALA A 82 -2.67 11.43 -12.99
N ILE A 83 -3.09 12.21 -11.98
CA ILE A 83 -2.48 12.23 -10.66
C ILE A 83 -2.64 10.89 -9.94
N LEU A 84 -3.81 10.26 -10.00
CA LEU A 84 -4.01 8.93 -9.41
C LEU A 84 -3.17 7.84 -10.08
N LEU A 85 -3.06 7.88 -11.41
CA LEU A 85 -2.17 6.98 -12.15
C LEU A 85 -0.72 7.23 -11.74
N GLY A 86 -0.32 8.50 -11.64
CA GLY A 86 0.99 8.91 -11.12
C GLY A 86 1.25 8.37 -9.72
N GLY A 87 0.30 8.50 -8.79
CA GLY A 87 0.40 7.98 -7.42
C GLY A 87 0.53 6.47 -7.37
N THR A 88 -0.23 5.76 -8.21
CA THR A 88 -0.12 4.30 -8.34
C THR A 88 1.26 3.87 -8.85
N LEU A 89 1.79 4.58 -9.85
CA LEU A 89 3.12 4.31 -10.41
C LEU A 89 4.23 4.64 -9.41
N LEU A 90 4.12 5.77 -8.71
CA LEU A 90 5.08 6.17 -7.69
C LEU A 90 5.09 5.20 -6.52
N HIS A 91 3.92 4.74 -6.06
CA HIS A 91 3.82 3.68 -5.05
C HIS A 91 4.43 2.33 -5.51
N ARG A 92 4.27 1.98 -6.80
CA ARG A 92 4.98 0.81 -7.37
C ARG A 92 6.49 1.00 -7.33
N PHE A 93 6.98 2.19 -7.66
CA PHE A 93 8.39 2.53 -7.63
C PHE A 93 8.96 2.53 -6.22
N GLU A 94 8.27 3.13 -5.24
CA GLU A 94 8.63 3.10 -3.82
C GLU A 94 8.74 1.67 -3.30
N ARG A 95 7.77 0.80 -3.62
CA ARG A 95 7.84 -0.63 -3.28
C ARG A 95 9.08 -1.30 -3.87
N TRP A 96 9.36 -1.06 -5.15
CA TRP A 96 10.52 -1.63 -5.82
C TRP A 96 11.84 -1.16 -5.18
N LEU A 97 11.93 0.12 -4.81
CA LEU A 97 13.04 0.67 -4.06
C LEU A 97 13.20 0.00 -2.69
N PHE A 98 12.10 -0.13 -1.93
CA PHE A 98 12.12 -0.82 -0.64
C PHE A 98 12.65 -2.24 -0.75
N PHE A 99 12.21 -3.01 -1.75
CA PHE A 99 12.74 -4.35 -2.01
C PHE A 99 14.23 -4.35 -2.37
N THR A 100 14.66 -3.39 -3.18
CA THR A 100 16.07 -3.25 -3.58
C THR A 100 16.97 -2.88 -2.40
N VAL A 101 16.48 -2.03 -1.50
CA VAL A 101 17.19 -1.64 -0.28
C VAL A 101 17.19 -2.77 0.75
N ILE A 102 16.08 -3.48 0.92
CA ILE A 102 15.96 -4.66 1.78
C ILE A 102 16.93 -5.75 1.33
N LYS A 103 17.03 -6.01 0.02
CA LYS A 103 18.01 -6.93 -0.57
C LYS A 103 19.45 -6.59 -0.18
N LYS A 104 19.77 -5.32 0.02
CA LYS A 104 21.13 -4.87 0.42
C LYS A 104 21.37 -4.89 1.93
N ARG A 105 20.33 -4.78 2.76
CA ARG A 105 20.47 -4.56 4.23
C ARG A 105 20.01 -5.72 5.11
N LEU A 106 19.05 -6.54 4.68
CA LEU A 106 18.68 -7.73 5.43
C LEU A 106 19.52 -8.92 4.94
N LYS A 107 20.14 -9.62 5.89
CA LYS A 107 20.54 -11.03 5.71
C LYS A 107 19.27 -11.88 5.62
N LEU A 108 18.50 -11.71 4.55
CA LEU A 108 17.27 -12.45 4.27
C LEU A 108 17.56 -13.97 4.31
N ASP A 109 18.76 -14.37 3.93
CA ASP A 109 19.29 -15.73 3.99
C ASP A 109 19.23 -16.33 5.40
N VAL A 110 19.42 -15.52 6.46
CA VAL A 110 19.31 -15.99 7.86
C VAL A 110 17.85 -16.21 8.25
N ILE A 111 16.93 -15.39 7.70
CA ILE A 111 15.50 -15.55 7.92
C ILE A 111 15.01 -16.77 7.12
N ALA A 112 15.40 -16.90 5.85
CA ALA A 112 15.09 -18.03 4.96
C ALA A 112 15.61 -19.36 5.51
N LYS A 113 16.85 -19.40 5.97
CA LYS A 113 17.45 -20.60 6.60
C LYS A 113 16.72 -21.00 7.88
N LYS A 114 16.39 -20.05 8.76
CA LYS A 114 15.56 -20.32 9.96
C LYS A 114 14.14 -20.77 9.61
N MET A 115 13.60 -20.34 8.47
CA MET A 115 12.28 -20.75 8.00
C MET A 115 12.29 -22.19 7.48
N SER A 116 13.32 -22.57 6.71
CA SER A 116 13.51 -23.94 6.21
C SER A 116 13.69 -24.95 7.36
N GLU A 117 14.53 -24.62 8.34
CA GLU A 117 14.81 -25.47 9.50
C GLU A 117 13.55 -25.73 10.36
N LYS A 118 12.65 -24.74 10.46
CA LYS A 118 11.43 -24.84 11.27
C LYS A 118 10.30 -25.60 10.56
N SER A 119 10.26 -25.58 9.22
CA SER A 119 9.29 -26.38 8.44
C SER A 119 9.63 -27.87 8.39
N ALA A 120 10.91 -28.23 8.46
CA ALA A 120 11.36 -29.63 8.35
C ALA A 120 11.08 -30.48 9.59
N GLN A 121 10.87 -29.86 10.76
CA GLN A 121 10.74 -30.56 12.05
C GLN A 121 9.31 -31.02 12.41
N LEU A 122 8.29 -30.69 11.61
CA LEU A 122 6.87 -30.85 11.98
C LEU A 122 6.08 -31.78 11.04
N LYS A 123 6.69 -32.89 10.62
CA LYS A 123 6.00 -34.01 9.96
C LYS A 123 5.39 -34.93 11.01
N ASP A 124 4.26 -34.54 11.59
CA ASP A 124 3.44 -35.47 12.37
C ASP A 124 1.97 -35.34 11.93
N ASN A 125 1.21 -36.43 11.92
CA ASN A 125 -0.13 -36.46 11.31
C ASN A 125 -1.26 -36.51 12.37
N THR A 126 -1.10 -35.76 13.46
CA THR A 126 -2.02 -35.78 14.60
C THR A 126 -3.12 -34.71 14.51
N ILE A 127 -4.23 -34.91 15.22
CA ILE A 127 -5.35 -33.95 15.34
C ILE A 127 -4.86 -32.59 15.86
N ALA A 128 -3.82 -32.57 16.70
CA ALA A 128 -3.16 -31.36 17.16
C ALA A 128 -2.61 -30.50 16.00
N ASN A 129 -2.13 -31.13 14.92
CA ASN A 129 -1.62 -30.44 13.74
C ASN A 129 -2.73 -29.83 12.88
N TYR A 130 -3.93 -30.42 12.87
CA TYR A 130 -5.10 -29.80 12.23
C TYR A 130 -5.50 -28.49 12.92
N PHE A 131 -5.53 -28.46 14.26
CA PHE A 131 -5.84 -27.23 15.01
C PHE A 131 -4.71 -26.18 14.90
N ALA A 132 -3.46 -26.61 14.93
CA ALA A 132 -2.30 -25.74 14.71
C ALA A 132 -2.29 -25.14 13.30
N LEU A 133 -2.68 -25.92 12.29
CA LEU A 133 -2.83 -25.48 10.90
C LEU A 133 -3.92 -24.43 10.77
N LYS A 134 -5.12 -24.72 11.27
CA LYS A 134 -6.27 -23.80 11.20
C LYS A 134 -6.01 -22.48 11.93
N ARG A 135 -5.31 -22.54 13.06
CA ARG A 135 -4.85 -21.34 13.78
C ARG A 135 -3.86 -20.53 12.95
N SER A 136 -2.85 -21.18 12.38
CA SER A 136 -1.84 -20.53 11.54
C SER A 136 -2.44 -19.91 10.27
N GLU A 137 -3.40 -20.59 9.64
CA GLU A 137 -4.13 -20.08 8.48
C GLU A 137 -4.95 -18.83 8.85
N THR A 138 -5.66 -18.86 9.98
CA THR A 138 -6.46 -17.73 10.45
C THR A 138 -5.58 -16.52 10.78
N GLU A 139 -4.46 -16.74 11.48
CA GLU A 139 -3.48 -15.71 11.81
C GLU A 139 -2.82 -15.16 10.54
N ALA A 140 -2.38 -16.02 9.60
CA ALA A 140 -1.82 -15.59 8.32
C ALA A 140 -2.80 -14.76 7.48
N LYS A 141 -4.09 -15.15 7.40
CA LYS A 141 -5.14 -14.36 6.73
C LYS A 141 -5.36 -13.01 7.40
N SER A 142 -5.33 -12.95 8.73
CA SER A 142 -5.45 -11.69 9.47
C SER A 142 -4.28 -10.74 9.18
N TRP A 143 -3.05 -11.26 9.21
CA TRP A 143 -1.85 -10.48 8.90
C TRP A 143 -1.79 -10.06 7.44
N SER A 144 -2.24 -10.92 6.51
CA SER A 144 -2.39 -10.60 5.09
C SER A 144 -3.31 -9.37 4.88
N LYS A 145 -4.49 -9.36 5.50
CA LYS A 145 -5.39 -8.20 5.47
C LYS A 145 -4.73 -6.94 6.01
N LYS A 146 -3.95 -7.05 7.09
CA LYS A 146 -3.22 -5.92 7.67
C LYS A 146 -2.14 -5.38 6.74
N ILE A 147 -1.38 -6.25 6.07
CA ILE A 147 -0.35 -5.89 5.08
C ILE A 147 -0.98 -5.14 3.89
N SER A 148 -2.08 -5.69 3.36
CA SER A 148 -2.85 -5.07 2.28
C SER A 148 -3.39 -3.70 2.69
N SER A 149 -3.99 -3.58 3.87
CA SER A 149 -4.51 -2.31 4.39
C SER A 149 -3.41 -1.25 4.56
N LEU A 150 -2.25 -1.63 5.11
CA LEU A 150 -1.11 -0.72 5.26
C LEU A 150 -0.53 -0.29 3.90
N SER A 151 -0.46 -1.20 2.93
CA SER A 151 -0.02 -0.87 1.57
C SER A 151 -1.01 0.05 0.86
N LEU A 152 -2.31 -0.13 1.09
CA LEU A 152 -3.35 0.75 0.56
C LEU A 152 -3.29 2.15 1.18
N ARG A 153 -3.06 2.25 2.50
CA ARG A 153 -2.84 3.52 3.20
C ARG A 153 -1.63 4.27 2.64
N SER A 154 -0.56 3.53 2.33
CA SER A 154 0.60 4.10 1.66
C SER A 154 0.26 4.61 0.25
N GLU A 155 -0.41 3.81 -0.59
CA GLU A 155 -0.90 4.24 -1.93
C GLU A 155 -1.77 5.50 -1.86
N SER A 156 -2.62 5.57 -0.82
CA SER A 156 -3.47 6.73 -0.49
C SER A 156 -2.65 7.99 -0.36
N ALA A 157 -1.64 7.88 0.50
CA ALA A 157 -0.87 9.01 0.98
C ALA A 157 0.08 9.51 -0.09
N VAL A 158 0.64 8.62 -0.92
CA VAL A 158 1.39 9.01 -2.13
C VAL A 158 0.47 9.79 -3.08
N SER A 159 -0.74 9.27 -3.34
CA SER A 159 -1.68 9.91 -4.26
C SER A 159 -2.10 11.29 -3.76
N LEU A 160 -2.44 11.41 -2.47
CA LEU A 160 -2.76 12.70 -1.84
C LEU A 160 -1.55 13.65 -1.86
N SER A 161 -0.34 13.16 -1.57
CA SER A 161 0.87 13.96 -1.64
C SER A 161 1.05 14.60 -3.02
N LEU A 162 0.86 13.83 -4.09
CA LEU A 162 0.90 14.35 -5.46
C LEU A 162 -0.20 15.37 -5.74
N THR A 163 -1.42 15.14 -5.25
CA THR A 163 -2.52 16.11 -5.38
C THR A 163 -2.18 17.44 -4.70
N PHE A 164 -1.61 17.41 -3.50
CA PHE A 164 -1.18 18.63 -2.79
C PHE A 164 0.06 19.28 -3.42
N ILE A 165 0.98 18.52 -4.02
CA ILE A 165 2.09 19.09 -4.82
C ILE A 165 1.55 19.84 -6.02
N TYR A 166 0.58 19.24 -6.73
CA TYR A 166 -0.09 19.89 -7.85
C TYR A 166 -0.82 21.16 -7.40
N ALA A 167 -1.46 21.13 -6.24
CA ALA A 167 -2.10 22.31 -5.69
C ALA A 167 -1.10 23.42 -5.30
N GLY A 168 0.05 23.05 -4.72
CA GLY A 168 1.11 23.99 -4.35
C GLY A 168 1.68 24.77 -5.55
N TYR A 169 1.59 24.21 -6.77
CA TYR A 169 1.95 24.91 -8.01
C TYR A 169 1.16 26.22 -8.20
N PHE A 170 -0.05 26.30 -7.67
CA PHE A 170 -0.91 27.49 -7.75
C PHE A 170 -0.64 28.51 -6.62
N GLY A 171 0.43 28.33 -5.84
CA GLY A 171 1.08 29.45 -5.14
C GLY A 171 1.09 29.41 -3.62
N ASN A 172 0.77 28.28 -2.96
CA ASN A 172 0.81 28.20 -1.50
C ASN A 172 1.87 27.23 -0.95
N LEU A 173 2.80 27.77 -0.16
CA LEU A 173 3.83 27.02 0.56
C LEU A 173 3.26 26.02 1.59
N ILE A 174 2.07 26.29 2.14
CA ILE A 174 1.42 25.41 3.12
C ILE A 174 1.05 24.06 2.49
N ASP A 175 0.60 24.06 1.24
CA ASP A 175 0.18 22.85 0.54
C ASP A 175 1.39 21.92 0.27
N TYR A 176 2.59 22.47 0.07
CA TYR A 176 3.83 21.67 0.05
C TYR A 176 4.17 21.05 1.41
N GLY A 177 3.91 21.76 2.51
CA GLY A 177 4.06 21.21 3.86
C GLY A 177 3.12 20.04 4.12
N VAL A 178 1.86 20.17 3.71
CA VAL A 178 0.86 19.10 3.79
C VAL A 178 1.26 17.91 2.90
N ALA A 179 1.72 18.16 1.68
CA ALA A 179 2.23 17.12 0.79
C ALA A 179 3.39 16.34 1.39
N PHE A 180 4.33 17.02 2.06
CA PHE A 180 5.47 16.40 2.72
C PHE A 180 5.05 15.49 3.89
N VAL A 181 4.07 15.91 4.69
CA VAL A 181 3.51 15.09 5.77
C VAL A 181 2.89 13.80 5.20
N PHE A 182 2.11 13.90 4.12
CA PHE A 182 1.56 12.72 3.46
C PHE A 182 2.64 11.81 2.87
N PHE A 183 3.71 12.38 2.32
CA PHE A 183 4.86 11.61 1.84
C PHE A 183 5.55 10.82 2.96
N LEU A 184 5.82 11.45 4.11
CA LEU A 184 6.40 10.77 5.27
C LEU A 184 5.48 9.67 5.79
N TYR A 185 4.17 9.92 5.85
CA TYR A 185 3.18 8.93 6.24
C TYR A 185 3.14 7.75 5.26
N ALA A 186 3.22 8.01 3.95
CA ALA A 186 3.29 6.96 2.93
C ALA A 186 4.49 6.04 3.13
N PHE A 187 5.66 6.62 3.37
CA PHE A 187 6.90 5.89 3.64
C PHE A 187 6.81 5.06 4.93
N PHE A 188 6.24 5.64 5.99
CA PHE A 188 6.04 4.94 7.26
C PHE A 188 5.06 3.78 7.14
N ALA A 189 3.91 3.99 6.49
CA ALA A 189 2.91 2.95 6.26
C ALA A 189 3.47 1.81 5.41
N LEU A 190 4.27 2.12 4.39
CA LEU A 190 4.96 1.12 3.58
C LEU A 190 5.97 0.32 4.42
N SER A 191 6.78 1.01 5.22
CA SER A 191 7.74 0.37 6.14
C SER A 191 7.05 -0.56 7.13
N GLN A 192 5.94 -0.14 7.72
CA GLN A 192 5.14 -0.99 8.62
C GLN A 192 4.56 -2.20 7.90
N SER A 193 4.06 -2.04 6.67
CA SER A 193 3.57 -3.15 5.85
C SER A 193 4.65 -4.22 5.66
N PHE A 194 5.88 -3.80 5.34
CA PHE A 194 7.03 -4.69 5.22
C PHE A 194 7.43 -5.36 6.54
N ILE A 195 7.45 -4.62 7.65
CA ILE A 195 7.79 -5.17 8.97
C ILE A 195 6.77 -6.23 9.39
N VAL A 196 5.48 -5.97 9.20
CA VAL A 196 4.39 -6.92 9.51
C VAL A 196 4.49 -8.15 8.62
N PHE A 197 4.84 -7.98 7.35
CA PHE A 197 5.09 -9.11 6.44
C PHE A 197 6.19 -10.03 6.98
N LEU A 198 7.37 -9.48 7.30
CA LEU A 198 8.52 -10.27 7.73
C LEU A 198 8.35 -10.87 9.13
N LYS A 199 7.83 -10.09 10.10
CA LYS A 199 7.79 -10.51 11.51
C LYS A 199 6.55 -11.32 11.88
N SER A 200 5.42 -11.08 11.21
CA SER A 200 4.13 -11.61 11.64
C SER A 200 3.54 -12.56 10.59
N TYR A 201 3.43 -12.14 9.33
CA TYR A 201 2.83 -13.01 8.31
C TYR A 201 3.71 -14.21 7.96
N LEU A 202 4.98 -13.96 7.67
CA LEU A 202 5.89 -14.96 7.12
C LEU A 202 6.09 -16.18 8.05
N PRO A 203 6.24 -16.04 9.38
CA PRO A 203 6.29 -17.18 10.30
C PRO A 203 5.03 -18.05 10.29
N HIS A 204 3.84 -17.46 10.21
CA HIS A 204 2.58 -18.23 10.16
C HIS A 204 2.37 -18.88 8.79
N ALA A 205 2.71 -18.19 7.71
CA ALA A 205 2.63 -18.74 6.35
C ALA A 205 3.59 -19.93 6.16
N THR A 206 4.81 -19.85 6.69
CA THR A 206 5.79 -20.95 6.64
C THR A 206 5.41 -22.11 7.54
N HIS A 207 4.91 -21.84 8.75
CA HIS A 207 4.36 -22.88 9.62
C HIS A 207 3.18 -23.61 8.97
N MET A 208 2.29 -22.88 8.31
CA MET A 208 1.18 -23.44 7.52
C MET A 208 1.69 -24.33 6.37
N LYS A 209 2.67 -23.85 5.58
CA LYS A 209 3.27 -24.64 4.49
C LYS A 209 3.97 -25.90 5.00
N GLY A 210 4.66 -25.83 6.13
CA GLY A 210 5.29 -26.99 6.80
C GLY A 210 4.25 -28.03 7.25
N LEU A 211 3.19 -27.60 7.94
CA LEU A 211 2.12 -28.48 8.42
C LEU A 211 1.31 -29.15 7.30
N LEU A 212 1.19 -28.51 6.14
CA LEU A 212 0.49 -29.07 4.97
C LEU A 212 1.30 -30.14 4.22
N GLY A 213 2.55 -30.43 4.64
CA GLY A 213 3.45 -31.29 3.88
C GLY A 213 3.89 -30.68 2.53
N LEU A 214 3.45 -29.45 2.23
CA LEU A 214 3.94 -28.61 1.14
C LEU A 214 5.34 -28.05 1.43
N GLY A 215 5.90 -28.36 2.60
CA GLY A 215 7.32 -28.20 2.93
C GLY A 215 8.22 -29.28 2.31
N GLY A 216 7.79 -29.92 1.22
CA GLY A 216 8.62 -30.75 0.36
C GLY A 216 9.00 -29.96 -0.89
N ASP A 217 10.30 -29.78 -1.07
CA ASP A 217 10.98 -29.26 -2.25
C ASP A 217 10.90 -27.74 -2.51
N ILE A 218 11.53 -26.96 -1.62
CA ILE A 218 12.59 -26.09 -2.14
C ILE A 218 13.79 -27.01 -2.38
N THR A 219 13.80 -27.73 -3.51
CA THR A 219 15.02 -28.36 -3.99
C THR A 219 15.96 -27.25 -4.42
N LEU A 220 16.92 -26.95 -3.55
CA LEU A 220 18.17 -26.30 -3.95
C LEU A 220 18.89 -27.28 -4.90
N PRO A 221 19.14 -26.93 -6.18
CA PRO A 221 20.31 -27.46 -6.86
C PRO A 221 21.59 -26.92 -6.20
#